data_AF-A0A8T1I494-F1
#
_entry.id   AF-A0A8T1I494-F1
#
_cell.length_a   1.000
_cell.length_b   1.000
_cell.length_c   1.000
_cell.angle_alpha   90.00
_cell.angle_beta   90.00
_cell.angle_gamma   90.00
#
_symmetry.space_group_name_H-M   'P 1'
#
loop_
_entity.id
_entity.type
_entity.pdbx_description
1 polymer ?
#
loop_
_entity_poly.entity_id
_entity_poly.type
_entity_poly.pdbx_seq_one_letter_code
_entity_poly.pdbx_strand_id
1 'polypeptide(L)'
;MERLLATSDTKPRICHTCDNIDSKMLVLRRRWLSLQRSSRLFSSAWESLSLSHLSHQSRVQFQAGDAARTDVEIVPVLSANDFALRVITASDSSMDVQSLFDVREEAVKGTVGGSESVKALRISKQGAVDAKLQLLLPHTVDLNLAVANGSVTLKDKIEGDVKVVVGRGDIEVNKVRGTNVSLKTNGGKIDVLALVEGETVRLEANESVKCKRLMAGKAEVKLGKGEASDSAFGAIYASTCNVVSTNQSGRSKLRVGNVHGYLRVSSDGLKSVEVDSVTGSLEVEDSGDKCDVIAHFDSWTTDASSSILVAGDVRVSLQPAASIDVELHGTKVTVGKDCEFVSSDIDQLDEDYAVFTGELRAQDGAIAAASSSSGKINMDSAKDDAMRTSFFMKESANDDEEAKTPRLFVHALSGEVTLDQLNWMDNIKRRHLRR
;
A
#
# COMPACT_ATOMS: atom_id res chain seq x y z
N MET A 1 50.69 -57.26 8.94
CA MET A 1 49.29 -57.09 9.40
C MET A 1 48.58 -56.26 8.33
N GLU A 2 48.24 -56.72 7.11
CA GLU A 2 47.49 -57.92 6.66
C GLU A 2 46.21 -58.19 7.47
N ARG A 3 45.01 -58.45 6.91
CA ARG A 3 44.37 -58.40 5.57
C ARG A 3 42.91 -58.89 5.78
N LEU A 4 42.06 -58.82 4.73
CA LEU A 4 40.76 -59.53 4.49
C LEU A 4 39.48 -58.87 5.06
N LEU A 5 38.40 -58.51 4.33
CA LEU A 5 37.64 -58.96 3.13
C LEU A 5 36.78 -60.24 3.24
N ALA A 6 35.54 -60.11 2.71
CA ALA A 6 34.55 -61.12 2.22
C ALA A 6 33.72 -61.87 3.29
N THR A 7 32.43 -62.24 3.16
CA THR A 7 31.33 -62.30 2.14
C THR A 7 30.05 -62.72 2.90
N SER A 8 28.80 -62.39 2.53
CA SER A 8 27.93 -63.30 1.74
C SER A 8 26.53 -62.73 1.45
N ASP A 9 26.05 -63.04 0.24
CA ASP A 9 24.71 -62.89 -0.34
C ASP A 9 23.55 -63.55 0.45
N THR A 10 22.34 -62.98 0.36
CA THR A 10 21.14 -63.67 -0.20
C THR A 10 19.91 -62.74 -0.35
N LYS A 11 19.30 -62.81 -1.53
CA LYS A 11 18.04 -62.17 -2.01
C LYS A 11 16.79 -62.92 -1.45
N PRO A 12 15.57 -62.33 -1.41
CA PRO A 12 14.71 -62.32 -2.61
C PRO A 12 13.74 -61.12 -2.83
N ARG A 13 13.41 -60.99 -4.12
CA ARG A 13 12.27 -60.42 -4.88
C ARG A 13 11.04 -59.87 -4.13
N ILE A 14 10.43 -58.80 -4.70
CA ILE A 14 9.01 -58.61 -5.09
C ILE A 14 8.93 -57.28 -5.91
N CYS A 15 8.80 -57.38 -7.24
CA CYS A 15 7.64 -57.05 -8.10
C CYS A 15 7.40 -55.56 -8.41
N HIS A 16 7.77 -55.18 -9.64
CA HIS A 16 7.23 -54.04 -10.38
C HIS A 16 5.80 -54.34 -10.85
N THR A 17 4.92 -53.35 -10.78
CA THR A 17 3.81 -53.21 -11.74
C THR A 17 3.74 -51.77 -12.21
N CYS A 18 3.74 -51.64 -13.53
CA CYS A 18 3.50 -50.44 -14.31
C CYS A 18 1.98 -50.21 -14.38
N ASP A 19 1.52 -48.97 -14.24
CA ASP A 19 0.16 -48.63 -14.64
C ASP A 19 0.16 -47.68 -15.83
N ASN A 20 -0.54 -48.18 -16.85
CA ASN A 20 -0.74 -47.62 -18.17
C ASN A 20 -1.65 -46.40 -18.13
N ILE A 21 -1.28 -45.44 -18.96
CA ILE A 21 -2.13 -44.40 -19.51
C ILE A 21 -3.16 -45.07 -20.42
N ASP A 22 -4.45 -44.82 -20.21
CA ASP A 22 -5.38 -44.77 -21.34
C ASP A 22 -6.60 -43.89 -21.08
N SER A 23 -6.82 -42.99 -22.03
CA SER A 23 -7.89 -41.99 -22.08
C SER A 23 -9.17 -42.60 -22.65
N LYS A 24 -10.32 -42.37 -22.02
CA LYS A 24 -11.61 -42.27 -22.73
C LYS A 24 -12.55 -41.25 -22.08
N MET A 25 -12.90 -40.23 -22.86
CA MET A 25 -14.13 -39.45 -22.74
C MET A 25 -15.35 -40.37 -22.73
N LEU A 26 -16.36 -40.06 -21.90
CA LEU A 26 -17.75 -39.78 -22.34
C LEU A 26 -18.76 -39.76 -21.17
N VAL A 27 -19.76 -38.88 -21.32
CA VAL A 27 -21.14 -38.96 -20.79
C VAL A 27 -21.47 -38.29 -19.43
N LEU A 28 -21.92 -37.03 -19.57
CA LEU A 28 -23.24 -36.50 -19.19
C LEU A 28 -23.74 -36.56 -17.73
N ARG A 29 -24.04 -35.33 -17.25
CA ARG A 29 -25.28 -34.84 -16.61
C ARG A 29 -25.79 -35.49 -15.30
N ARG A 30 -26.07 -34.57 -14.37
CA ARG A 30 -27.02 -34.59 -13.23
C ARG A 30 -26.52 -35.18 -11.91
N ARG A 31 -26.25 -34.29 -10.95
CA ARG A 31 -27.01 -34.20 -9.69
C ARG A 31 -26.80 -32.83 -9.03
N TRP A 32 -27.81 -31.98 -9.23
CA TRP A 32 -28.16 -30.91 -8.30
C TRP A 32 -28.92 -31.52 -7.11
N LEU A 33 -28.87 -30.80 -5.98
CA LEU A 33 -29.61 -30.96 -4.72
C LEU A 33 -28.98 -31.90 -3.68
N SER A 34 -28.31 -31.31 -2.69
CA SER A 34 -28.84 -31.20 -1.32
C SER A 34 -27.76 -30.70 -0.35
N LEU A 35 -27.72 -29.38 -0.15
CA LEU A 35 -27.17 -28.75 1.05
C LEU A 35 -27.83 -27.38 1.21
N GLN A 36 -29.17 -27.40 1.28
CA GLN A 36 -29.90 -26.34 1.98
C GLN A 36 -29.64 -26.52 3.47
N ARG A 37 -28.46 -26.08 3.92
CA ARG A 37 -28.28 -25.69 5.31
C ARG A 37 -29.07 -24.41 5.50
N SER A 38 -30.26 -24.61 6.08
CA SER A 38 -31.10 -23.64 6.77
C SER A 38 -30.29 -22.49 7.40
N SER A 39 -30.07 -21.42 6.64
CA SER A 39 -29.87 -20.08 7.18
C SER A 39 -31.24 -19.61 7.67
N ARG A 40 -31.52 -19.85 8.95
CA ARG A 40 -32.54 -19.07 9.64
C ARG A 40 -32.03 -17.63 9.65
N LEU A 41 -32.48 -16.86 8.68
CA LEU A 41 -32.38 -15.41 8.69
C LEU A 41 -33.25 -14.94 9.86
N PHE A 42 -32.63 -14.77 11.02
CA PHE A 42 -33.20 -13.90 12.05
C PHE A 42 -33.16 -12.50 11.46
N SER A 43 -34.33 -11.99 11.11
CA SER A 43 -34.54 -10.58 10.79
C SER A 43 -34.36 -9.80 12.10
N SER A 44 -33.13 -9.53 12.51
CA SER A 44 -32.88 -8.57 13.57
C SER A 44 -33.33 -7.20 13.08
N ALA A 45 -34.39 -6.66 13.70
CA ALA A 45 -34.90 -5.35 13.36
C ALA A 45 -33.84 -4.31 13.76
N TRP A 46 -33.40 -3.49 12.82
CA TRP A 46 -32.57 -2.34 13.13
C TRP A 46 -33.42 -1.31 13.85
N GLU A 47 -32.97 -0.83 15.01
CA GLU A 47 -33.54 0.38 15.58
C GLU A 47 -32.91 1.60 14.90
N SER A 48 -33.70 2.62 14.61
CA SER A 48 -33.25 3.79 13.84
C SER A 48 -33.64 5.09 14.54
N LEU A 49 -32.66 5.98 14.71
CA LEU A 49 -32.81 7.35 15.17
C LEU A 49 -32.60 8.30 13.98
N SER A 50 -33.61 9.08 13.61
CA SER A 50 -33.47 10.08 12.55
C SER A 50 -32.68 11.29 13.05
N LEU A 51 -31.72 11.73 12.25
CA LEU A 51 -30.85 12.88 12.48
C LEU A 51 -31.00 13.92 11.37
N SER A 52 -32.08 13.87 10.60
CA SER A 52 -32.32 14.73 9.42
C SER A 52 -32.29 16.24 9.74
N HIS A 53 -32.75 16.62 10.93
CA HIS A 53 -32.68 17.99 11.45
C HIS A 53 -31.22 18.48 11.65
N LEU A 54 -30.26 17.57 11.66
CA LEU A 54 -28.83 17.81 11.80
C LEU A 54 -28.07 17.68 10.46
N SER A 55 -28.77 17.61 9.33
CA SER A 55 -28.13 17.48 8.02
C SER A 55 -27.21 18.64 7.62
N HIS A 56 -27.35 19.80 8.27
CA HIS A 56 -26.52 20.98 8.05
C HIS A 56 -25.20 20.97 8.84
N GLN A 57 -24.91 19.92 9.61
CA GLN A 57 -23.68 19.82 10.39
C GLN A 57 -22.50 19.53 9.46
N SER A 58 -21.45 20.34 9.53
CA SER A 58 -20.24 20.10 8.73
C SER A 58 -19.28 19.13 9.39
N ARG A 59 -19.51 18.73 10.65
CA ARG A 59 -18.64 17.82 11.40
C ARG A 59 -19.42 16.82 12.23
N VAL A 60 -19.00 15.55 12.18
CA VAL A 60 -19.53 14.46 12.98
C VAL A 60 -18.40 13.80 13.76
N GLN A 61 -18.63 13.63 15.06
CA GLN A 61 -17.74 12.92 15.97
C GLN A 61 -18.47 11.70 16.54
N PHE A 62 -17.87 10.52 16.43
CA PHE A 62 -18.38 9.30 17.04
C PHE A 62 -17.31 8.71 17.97
N GLN A 63 -17.72 8.32 19.17
CA GLN A 63 -16.85 7.72 20.16
C GLN A 63 -17.49 6.47 20.79
N ALA A 64 -16.81 5.33 20.68
CA ALA A 64 -17.09 4.10 21.43
C ALA A 64 -15.82 3.71 22.20
N GLY A 65 -15.74 4.14 23.46
CA GLY A 65 -14.53 4.01 24.28
C GLY A 65 -14.49 2.78 25.19
N ASP A 66 -15.54 1.97 25.19
CA ASP A 66 -15.67 0.81 26.06
C ASP A 66 -15.01 -0.46 25.47
N ALA A 67 -14.90 -1.51 26.27
CA ALA A 67 -14.26 -2.76 25.86
C ALA A 67 -15.16 -3.64 24.97
N ALA A 68 -16.47 -3.38 24.91
CA ALA A 68 -17.40 -4.18 24.13
C ALA A 68 -17.19 -3.93 22.64
N ARG A 69 -17.39 -4.98 21.84
CA ARG A 69 -17.12 -4.91 20.41
C ARG A 69 -18.16 -4.03 19.73
N THR A 70 -17.70 -2.99 19.04
CA THR A 70 -18.55 -2.03 18.34
C THR A 70 -18.13 -1.94 16.88
N ASP A 71 -18.87 -2.59 15.98
CA ASP A 71 -18.60 -2.53 14.55
C ASP A 71 -19.39 -1.36 13.94
N VAL A 72 -18.69 -0.41 13.30
CA VAL A 72 -19.26 0.85 12.78
C VAL A 72 -19.19 0.87 11.26
N GLU A 73 -20.35 1.03 10.61
CA GLU A 73 -20.47 1.24 9.18
C GLU A 73 -20.93 2.67 8.88
N ILE A 74 -20.12 3.43 8.16
CA ILE A 74 -20.49 4.76 7.66
C ILE A 74 -21.01 4.60 6.25
N VAL A 75 -22.24 5.08 6.02
CA VAL A 75 -22.92 5.02 4.72
C VAL A 75 -23.21 6.45 4.26
N PRO A 76 -22.48 6.97 3.27
CA PRO A 76 -22.79 8.27 2.69
C PRO A 76 -24.20 8.28 2.09
N VAL A 77 -24.97 9.33 2.34
CA VAL A 77 -26.29 9.57 1.77
C VAL A 77 -26.32 10.89 1.00
N LEU A 78 -27.20 10.93 0.00
CA LEU A 78 -27.41 12.11 -0.85
C LEU A 78 -28.52 13.01 -0.32
N SER A 79 -29.46 12.45 0.45
CA SER A 79 -30.60 13.15 0.98
C SER A 79 -30.42 13.41 2.48
N ALA A 80 -30.66 14.65 2.89
CA ALA A 80 -30.71 15.05 4.30
C ALA A 80 -31.70 14.22 5.12
N ASN A 81 -32.80 13.77 4.50
CA ASN A 81 -33.84 12.98 5.17
C ASN A 81 -33.36 11.58 5.55
N ASP A 82 -32.31 11.08 4.88
CA ASP A 82 -31.75 9.76 5.13
C ASP A 82 -30.65 9.80 6.20
N PHE A 83 -30.31 10.99 6.72
CA PHE A 83 -29.40 11.10 7.86
C PHE A 83 -30.03 10.41 9.07
N ALA A 84 -29.45 9.28 9.46
CA ALA A 84 -29.92 8.48 10.57
C ALA A 84 -28.78 7.71 11.21
N LEU A 85 -28.99 7.34 12.47
CA LEU A 85 -28.20 6.36 13.20
C LEU A 85 -29.03 5.08 13.32
N ARG A 86 -28.47 3.94 12.93
CA ARG A 86 -29.12 2.62 13.09
C ARG A 86 -28.25 1.70 13.91
N VAL A 87 -28.88 0.90 14.78
CA VAL A 87 -28.16 0.04 15.73
C VAL A 87 -28.81 -1.34 15.80
N ILE A 88 -27.96 -2.36 15.91
CA ILE A 88 -28.32 -3.72 16.32
C ILE A 88 -27.41 -4.12 17.49
N THR A 89 -28.00 -4.61 18.57
CA THR A 89 -27.28 -5.21 19.70
C THR A 89 -27.32 -6.73 19.66
N ALA A 90 -26.32 -7.40 20.26
CA ALA A 90 -26.28 -8.87 20.32
C ALA A 90 -27.41 -9.48 21.17
N SER A 91 -27.96 -8.74 22.13
CA SER A 91 -29.18 -9.09 22.84
C SER A 91 -30.38 -8.70 21.98
N ASP A 92 -31.11 -9.67 21.43
CA ASP A 92 -32.38 -9.53 20.68
C ASP A 92 -33.51 -8.82 21.47
N SER A 93 -33.23 -8.23 22.62
CA SER A 93 -34.12 -7.31 23.32
C SER A 93 -34.09 -5.95 22.65
N SER A 94 -35.25 -5.39 22.29
CA SER A 94 -35.37 -4.00 21.82
C SER A 94 -34.71 -3.05 22.83
N MET A 95 -33.51 -2.58 22.52
CA MET A 95 -32.75 -1.66 23.35
C MET A 95 -32.82 -0.29 22.69
N ASP A 96 -33.55 0.63 23.31
CA ASP A 96 -33.69 2.00 22.84
C ASP A 96 -32.31 2.62 22.53
N VAL A 97 -32.09 2.99 21.28
CA VAL A 97 -30.88 3.67 20.79
C VAL A 97 -30.50 4.86 21.68
N GLN A 98 -31.47 5.60 22.21
CA GLN A 98 -31.23 6.76 23.09
C GLN A 98 -30.65 6.36 24.46
N SER A 99 -30.89 5.13 24.91
CA SER A 99 -30.30 4.60 26.13
C SER A 99 -28.83 4.16 25.93
N LEU A 100 -28.44 3.85 24.69
CA LEU A 100 -27.10 3.37 24.36
C LEU A 100 -26.16 4.50 23.92
N PHE A 101 -26.70 5.59 23.38
CA PHE A 101 -25.92 6.67 22.79
C PHE A 101 -26.34 8.04 23.31
N ASP A 102 -25.34 8.83 23.69
CA ASP A 102 -25.46 10.26 23.94
C ASP A 102 -25.26 11.01 22.62
N VAL A 103 -26.26 11.78 22.19
CA VAL A 103 -26.22 12.56 20.95
C VAL A 103 -26.33 14.03 21.32
N ARG A 104 -25.28 14.81 21.05
CA ARG A 104 -25.18 16.22 21.41
C ARG A 104 -24.80 17.08 20.21
N GLU A 105 -25.35 18.28 20.16
CA GLU A 105 -24.86 19.35 19.28
C GLU A 105 -23.85 20.21 20.04
N GLU A 106 -22.66 20.38 19.48
CA GLU A 106 -21.63 21.29 20.00
C GLU A 106 -21.44 22.46 19.04
N ALA A 107 -21.43 23.69 19.56
CA ALA A 107 -21.00 24.84 18.79
C ALA A 107 -19.48 24.80 18.61
N VAL A 108 -19.00 24.65 17.38
CA VAL A 108 -17.56 24.73 17.10
C VAL A 108 -17.17 26.20 17.13
N LYS A 109 -16.29 26.55 18.07
CA LYS A 109 -15.67 27.89 18.11
C LYS A 109 -14.69 28.00 16.94
N GLY A 110 -15.11 28.67 15.88
CA GLY A 110 -14.26 29.03 14.74
C GLY A 110 -13.30 30.16 15.10
N THR A 111 -12.03 29.92 14.82
CA THR A 111 -10.91 30.87 14.85
C THR A 111 -11.11 31.98 13.82
N VAL A 112 -10.94 33.23 14.27
CA VAL A 112 -10.81 34.48 13.49
C VAL A 112 -12.01 34.88 12.61
N GLY A 113 -12.87 35.72 13.20
CA GLY A 113 -13.51 36.84 12.49
C GLY A 113 -14.43 36.52 11.31
N GLY A 114 -15.54 35.84 11.53
CA GLY A 114 -16.61 35.72 10.54
C GLY A 114 -17.70 34.78 11.02
N SER A 115 -18.95 35.21 10.99
CA SER A 115 -20.11 34.49 11.52
C SER A 115 -20.47 33.25 10.70
N GLU A 116 -19.88 32.10 11.00
CA GLU A 116 -20.46 30.79 10.66
C GLU A 116 -20.23 29.81 11.82
N SER A 117 -21.29 29.60 12.63
CA SER A 117 -21.27 28.62 13.70
C SER A 117 -21.33 27.22 13.08
N VAL A 118 -20.17 26.65 12.76
CA VAL A 118 -20.09 25.21 12.47
C VAL A 118 -20.66 24.48 13.68
N LYS A 119 -21.82 23.86 13.52
CA LYS A 119 -22.36 22.94 14.52
C LYS A 119 -21.72 21.58 14.27
N ALA A 120 -21.18 20.96 15.30
CA ALA A 120 -20.68 19.60 15.27
C ALA A 120 -21.67 18.67 15.96
N LEU A 121 -21.91 17.51 15.37
CA LEU A 121 -22.65 16.42 16.00
C LEU A 121 -21.68 15.52 16.75
N ARG A 122 -21.94 15.26 18.03
CA ARG A 122 -21.19 14.32 18.85
C ARG A 122 -22.09 13.16 19.26
N ILE A 123 -21.66 11.95 18.93
CA ILE A 123 -22.31 10.68 19.26
C ILE A 123 -21.35 9.90 20.15
N SER A 124 -21.76 9.53 21.36
CA SER A 124 -20.92 8.77 22.30
C SER A 124 -21.66 7.56 22.85
N LYS A 125 -21.08 6.37 22.73
CA LYS A 125 -21.63 5.14 23.29
C LYS A 125 -21.50 5.15 24.81
N GLN A 126 -22.59 4.91 25.52
CA GLN A 126 -22.64 4.87 26.99
C GLN A 126 -22.67 3.44 27.55
N GLY A 127 -23.20 2.47 26.80
CA GLY A 127 -23.36 1.09 27.24
C GLY A 127 -22.20 0.16 26.87
N ALA A 128 -21.79 -0.72 27.78
CA ALA A 128 -20.79 -1.77 27.54
C ALA A 128 -21.43 -3.03 26.92
N VAL A 129 -22.15 -2.87 25.81
CA VAL A 129 -22.83 -3.94 25.08
C VAL A 129 -22.25 -4.04 23.67
N ASP A 130 -22.11 -5.27 23.17
CA ASP A 130 -21.71 -5.50 21.77
C ASP A 130 -22.76 -4.94 20.82
N ALA A 131 -22.31 -4.14 19.85
CA ALA A 131 -23.20 -3.43 18.95
C ALA A 131 -22.65 -3.39 17.52
N LYS A 132 -23.55 -3.47 16.56
CA LYS A 132 -23.30 -3.09 15.17
C LYS A 132 -24.07 -1.81 14.88
N LEU A 133 -23.36 -0.83 14.35
CA LEU A 133 -23.87 0.52 14.13
C LEU A 133 -23.73 0.90 12.66
N GLN A 134 -24.77 1.50 12.10
CA GLN A 134 -24.74 2.09 10.78
C GLN A 134 -25.08 3.57 10.91
N LEU A 135 -24.16 4.44 10.52
CA LEU A 135 -24.31 5.88 10.55
C LEU A 135 -24.43 6.39 9.12
N LEU A 136 -25.64 6.82 8.76
CA LEU A 136 -25.96 7.35 7.44
C LEU A 136 -25.66 8.85 7.45
N LEU A 137 -24.64 9.32 6.73
CA LEU A 137 -24.16 10.72 6.79
C LEU A 137 -24.19 11.40 5.43
N PRO A 138 -24.34 12.73 5.34
CA PRO A 138 -24.03 13.44 4.09
C PRO A 138 -22.64 13.07 3.58
N HIS A 139 -22.49 12.91 2.27
CA HIS A 139 -21.19 12.54 1.68
C HIS A 139 -20.10 13.61 1.83
N THR A 140 -20.49 14.87 2.07
CA THR A 140 -19.56 15.97 2.36
C THR A 140 -19.64 16.32 3.84
N VAL A 141 -18.71 15.80 4.64
CA VAL A 141 -18.70 15.97 6.10
C VAL A 141 -17.29 15.72 6.67
N ASP A 142 -16.87 16.53 7.63
CA ASP A 142 -15.71 16.22 8.47
C ASP A 142 -16.07 15.09 9.44
N LEU A 143 -15.24 14.07 9.52
CA LEU A 143 -15.56 12.85 10.25
C LEU A 143 -14.45 12.48 11.23
N ASN A 144 -14.79 12.41 12.52
CA ASN A 144 -13.90 11.91 13.57
C ASN A 144 -14.52 10.66 14.21
N LEU A 145 -13.92 9.49 13.99
CA LEU A 145 -14.34 8.22 14.59
C LEU A 145 -13.27 7.71 15.55
N ALA A 146 -13.69 7.32 16.75
CA ALA A 146 -12.84 6.64 17.71
C ALA A 146 -13.56 5.40 18.26
N VAL A 147 -13.01 4.21 18.01
CA VAL A 147 -13.56 2.92 18.45
C VAL A 147 -12.48 2.15 19.19
N ALA A 148 -12.68 1.83 20.47
CA ALA A 148 -11.67 1.13 21.26
C ALA A 148 -11.53 -0.34 20.85
N ASN A 149 -12.64 -1.02 20.55
CA ASN A 149 -12.68 -2.42 20.11
C ASN A 149 -13.80 -2.63 19.08
N GLY A 150 -13.46 -3.16 17.91
CA GLY A 150 -14.37 -3.37 16.79
C GLY A 150 -13.83 -2.77 15.48
N SER A 151 -14.50 -3.05 14.37
CA SER A 151 -14.04 -2.61 13.05
C SER A 151 -14.83 -1.41 12.53
N VAL A 152 -14.20 -0.60 11.69
CA VAL A 152 -14.81 0.55 11.03
C VAL A 152 -14.84 0.33 9.52
N THR A 153 -15.99 0.59 8.89
CA THR A 153 -16.16 0.50 7.45
C THR A 153 -16.74 1.79 6.89
N LEU A 154 -16.04 2.47 5.98
CA LEU A 154 -16.57 3.63 5.24
C LEU A 154 -16.95 3.20 3.83
N LYS A 155 -18.25 3.14 3.56
CA LYS A 155 -18.79 2.81 2.23
C LYS A 155 -18.72 4.01 1.29
N ASP A 156 -18.77 3.73 0.00
CA ASP A 156 -18.79 4.73 -1.07
C ASP A 156 -17.74 5.84 -0.93
N LYS A 157 -18.16 7.10 -0.93
CA LYS A 157 -17.30 8.27 -0.99
C LYS A 157 -17.63 9.21 0.17
N ILE A 158 -16.62 9.58 0.94
CA ILE A 158 -16.67 10.68 1.91
C ILE A 158 -15.71 11.79 1.46
N GLU A 159 -16.19 13.04 1.53
CA GLU A 159 -15.42 14.26 1.27
C GLU A 159 -15.42 15.16 2.52
N GLY A 160 -14.24 15.50 3.04
CA GLY A 160 -14.05 16.25 4.28
C GLY A 160 -12.81 15.77 5.02
N ASP A 161 -12.43 16.45 6.09
CA ASP A 161 -11.32 16.00 6.92
C ASP A 161 -11.73 14.75 7.72
N VAL A 162 -11.00 13.65 7.53
CA VAL A 162 -11.36 12.34 8.11
C VAL A 162 -10.28 11.86 9.05
N LYS A 163 -10.67 11.54 10.29
CA LYS A 163 -9.85 10.88 11.29
C LYS A 163 -10.57 9.64 11.82
N VAL A 164 -9.98 8.47 11.62
CA VAL A 164 -10.48 7.21 12.16
C VAL A 164 -9.40 6.60 13.04
N VAL A 165 -9.74 6.31 14.30
CA VAL A 165 -8.86 5.66 15.27
C VAL A 165 -9.56 4.42 15.81
N VAL A 166 -8.94 3.26 15.61
CA VAL A 166 -9.39 1.96 16.10
C VAL A 166 -8.36 1.39 17.07
N GLY A 167 -8.78 1.00 18.27
CA GLY A 167 -7.89 0.38 19.24
C GLY A 167 -7.55 -1.06 18.84
N ARG A 168 -8.57 -1.88 18.60
CA ARG A 168 -8.46 -3.25 18.08
C ARG A 168 -9.53 -3.48 17.03
N GLY A 169 -9.15 -4.06 15.90
CA GLY A 169 -10.02 -4.24 14.74
C GLY A 169 -9.51 -3.55 13.48
N ASP A 170 -10.26 -3.72 12.41
CA ASP A 170 -9.85 -3.31 11.06
C ASP A 170 -10.50 -1.99 10.65
N ILE A 171 -9.85 -1.29 9.72
CA ILE A 171 -10.41 -0.15 9.03
C ILE A 171 -10.53 -0.50 7.55
N GLU A 172 -11.74 -0.56 7.03
CA GLU A 172 -12.02 -0.67 5.59
C GLU A 172 -12.59 0.66 5.11
N VAL A 173 -12.01 1.26 4.07
CA VAL A 173 -12.56 2.46 3.43
C VAL A 173 -12.61 2.27 1.93
N ASN A 174 -13.69 2.70 1.30
CA ASN A 174 -13.77 2.66 -0.16
C ASN A 174 -13.06 3.88 -0.78
N LYS A 175 -13.63 5.07 -0.62
CA LYS A 175 -13.06 6.33 -1.13
C LYS A 175 -13.17 7.46 -0.11
N VAL A 176 -12.04 8.10 0.21
CA VAL A 176 -11.98 9.26 1.10
C VAL A 176 -11.19 10.39 0.43
N ARG A 177 -11.70 11.62 0.53
CA ARG A 177 -11.03 12.83 0.05
C ARG A 177 -11.13 13.92 1.11
N GLY A 178 -10.03 14.58 1.45
CA GLY A 178 -10.05 15.66 2.43
C GLY A 178 -8.77 16.47 2.36
N THR A 179 -8.65 17.54 3.15
CA THR A 179 -7.34 18.19 3.31
C THR A 179 -6.45 17.31 4.18
N ASN A 180 -7.03 16.79 5.26
CA ASN A 180 -6.36 15.92 6.22
C ASN A 180 -7.10 14.58 6.33
N VAL A 181 -6.42 13.48 6.00
CA VAL A 181 -6.94 12.12 6.18
C VAL A 181 -6.02 11.31 7.08
N SER A 182 -6.55 10.76 8.17
CA SER A 182 -5.79 9.99 9.15
C SER A 182 -6.54 8.71 9.52
N LEU A 183 -6.00 7.55 9.16
CA LEU A 183 -6.54 6.24 9.52
C LEU A 183 -5.53 5.52 10.42
N LYS A 184 -5.95 5.10 11.61
CA LYS A 184 -5.07 4.46 12.60
C LYS A 184 -5.75 3.25 13.24
N THR A 185 -5.10 2.10 13.22
CA THR A 185 -5.47 0.93 14.03
C THR A 185 -4.29 0.39 14.84
N ASN A 186 -4.49 0.11 16.13
CA ASN A 186 -3.46 -0.48 16.99
C ASN A 186 -3.56 -2.02 17.07
N GLY A 187 -4.45 -2.67 16.32
CA GLY A 187 -4.66 -4.12 16.43
C GLY A 187 -5.48 -4.67 15.28
N GLY A 188 -5.02 -4.41 14.05
CA GLY A 188 -5.64 -4.85 12.82
C GLY A 188 -4.96 -4.25 11.59
N LYS A 189 -5.67 -4.27 10.48
CA LYS A 189 -5.22 -3.78 9.16
C LYS A 189 -6.05 -2.60 8.65
N ILE A 190 -5.50 -1.90 7.66
CA ILE A 190 -6.19 -0.84 6.91
C ILE A 190 -6.32 -1.28 5.45
N ASP A 191 -7.55 -1.37 4.95
CA ASP A 191 -7.87 -1.70 3.56
C ASP A 191 -8.56 -0.50 2.87
N VAL A 192 -7.86 0.20 1.97
CA VAL A 192 -8.39 1.28 1.10
C VAL A 192 -8.69 0.70 -0.29
N LEU A 193 -9.97 0.45 -0.55
CA LEU A 193 -10.41 -0.30 -1.73
C LEU A 193 -10.29 0.47 -3.05
N ALA A 194 -10.45 1.80 -3.03
CA ALA A 194 -10.45 2.61 -4.25
C ALA A 194 -9.47 3.78 -4.24
N LEU A 195 -9.55 4.66 -3.24
CA LEU A 195 -8.74 5.88 -3.19
C LEU A 195 -8.73 6.51 -1.78
N VAL A 196 -7.55 6.97 -1.36
CA VAL A 196 -7.41 7.98 -0.31
C VAL A 196 -6.70 9.21 -0.90
N GLU A 197 -7.27 10.39 -0.69
CA GLU A 197 -6.80 11.64 -1.29
C GLU A 197 -6.74 12.76 -0.25
N GLY A 198 -5.64 13.51 -0.18
CA GLY A 198 -5.59 14.76 0.57
C GLY A 198 -4.24 15.43 0.64
N GLU A 199 -4.17 16.68 1.12
CA GLU A 199 -2.90 17.39 1.29
C GLU A 199 -1.96 16.62 2.23
N THR A 200 -2.50 16.14 3.36
CA THR A 200 -1.79 15.25 4.28
C THR A 200 -2.57 13.96 4.50
N VAL A 201 -1.94 12.81 4.22
CA VAL A 201 -2.50 11.48 4.46
C VAL A 201 -1.63 10.71 5.46
N ARG A 202 -2.23 10.17 6.53
CA ARG A 202 -1.58 9.33 7.53
C ARG A 202 -2.26 7.97 7.64
N LEU A 203 -1.53 6.89 7.42
CA LEU A 203 -2.00 5.51 7.56
C LEU A 203 -1.13 4.77 8.58
N GLU A 204 -1.68 4.43 9.74
CA GLU A 204 -0.95 3.71 10.79
C GLU A 204 -1.66 2.39 11.10
N ALA A 205 -1.05 1.26 10.78
CA ALA A 205 -1.60 -0.06 11.08
C ALA A 205 -0.56 -0.96 11.75
N ASN A 206 -0.98 -1.76 12.71
CA ASN A 206 -0.06 -2.71 13.34
C ASN A 206 0.25 -3.92 12.46
N GLU A 207 -0.69 -4.41 11.66
CA GLU A 207 -0.50 -5.61 10.83
C GLU A 207 -0.13 -5.29 9.39
N SER A 208 -1.02 -4.63 8.63
CA SER A 208 -0.77 -4.28 7.24
C SER A 208 -1.62 -3.13 6.73
N VAL A 209 -1.16 -2.49 5.66
CA VAL A 209 -1.91 -1.49 4.90
C VAL A 209 -2.02 -1.96 3.45
N LYS A 210 -3.24 -2.04 2.93
CA LYS A 210 -3.51 -2.26 1.52
C LYS A 210 -4.23 -1.05 0.96
N CYS A 211 -3.66 -0.41 -0.04
CA CYS A 211 -4.22 0.80 -0.62
C CYS A 211 -4.18 0.75 -2.13
N LYS A 212 -5.35 0.75 -2.79
CA LYS A 212 -5.40 0.71 -4.25
C LYS A 212 -4.76 1.95 -4.88
N ARG A 213 -5.09 3.13 -4.36
CA ARG A 213 -4.53 4.42 -4.81
C ARG A 213 -4.38 5.37 -3.63
N LEU A 214 -3.20 5.93 -3.48
CA LEU A 214 -2.85 6.97 -2.53
C LEU A 214 -2.51 8.24 -3.31
N MET A 215 -3.22 9.33 -3.06
CA MET A 215 -2.96 10.63 -3.68
C MET A 215 -2.73 11.66 -2.57
N ALA A 216 -1.53 12.23 -2.44
CA ALA A 216 -1.29 13.20 -1.39
C ALA A 216 -0.21 14.24 -1.69
N GLY A 217 -0.29 15.42 -1.10
CA GLY A 217 0.89 16.29 -1.03
C GLY A 217 1.99 15.62 -0.20
N LYS A 218 1.60 15.20 1.01
CA LYS A 218 2.44 14.45 1.95
C LYS A 218 1.74 13.20 2.47
N ALA A 219 2.37 12.05 2.34
CA ALA A 219 1.90 10.78 2.88
C ALA A 219 2.87 10.21 3.94
N GLU A 220 2.33 9.78 5.07
CA GLU A 220 3.05 9.07 6.13
C GLU A 220 2.36 7.73 6.39
N VAL A 221 3.08 6.63 6.17
CA VAL A 221 2.59 5.27 6.42
C VAL A 221 3.45 4.67 7.52
N LYS A 222 2.83 4.13 8.57
CA LYS A 222 3.52 3.37 9.62
C LYS A 222 2.97 1.97 9.71
N LEU A 223 3.88 0.99 9.60
CA LEU A 223 3.61 -0.42 9.79
C LEU A 223 4.21 -0.86 11.13
N GLY A 224 3.34 -1.31 12.03
CA GLY A 224 3.70 -1.67 13.39
C GLY A 224 4.25 -3.09 13.55
N LYS A 225 4.31 -3.55 14.80
CA LYS A 225 4.85 -4.86 15.21
C LYS A 225 3.78 -5.95 15.33
N GLY A 226 2.69 -5.84 14.56
CA GLY A 226 1.60 -6.82 14.55
C GLY A 226 2.02 -8.13 13.88
N GLU A 227 1.04 -9.00 13.64
CA GLU A 227 1.27 -10.23 12.90
C GLU A 227 1.86 -9.94 11.51
N ALA A 228 2.78 -10.79 11.06
CA ALA A 228 3.45 -10.62 9.79
C ALA A 228 2.44 -10.74 8.64
N SER A 229 2.09 -9.59 8.06
CA SER A 229 1.22 -9.48 6.89
C SER A 229 1.89 -8.60 5.83
N ASP A 230 1.55 -8.86 4.58
CA ASP A 230 2.05 -8.10 3.45
C ASP A 230 1.27 -6.78 3.31
N SER A 231 2.02 -5.70 3.08
CA SER A 231 1.45 -4.38 2.77
C SER A 231 1.59 -4.09 1.29
N ALA A 232 0.57 -3.47 0.69
CA ALA A 232 0.49 -3.28 -0.74
C ALA A 232 -0.11 -1.93 -1.14
N PHE A 233 0.55 -1.22 -2.04
CA PHE A 233 0.06 0.01 -2.65
C PHE A 233 -0.07 -0.20 -4.15
N GLY A 234 -1.27 -0.05 -4.71
CA GLY A 234 -1.47 -0.20 -6.16
C GLY A 234 -0.82 0.94 -6.94
N ALA A 235 -1.05 2.18 -6.51
CA ALA A 235 -0.35 3.35 -7.01
C ALA A 235 -0.25 4.45 -5.94
N ILE A 236 0.86 5.15 -5.93
CA ILE A 236 1.15 6.29 -5.07
C ILE A 236 1.41 7.50 -5.97
N TYR A 237 0.61 8.55 -5.81
CA TYR A 237 0.81 9.85 -6.43
C TYR A 237 1.02 10.85 -5.29
N ALA A 238 2.28 11.05 -4.89
CA ALA A 238 2.56 11.95 -3.79
C ALA A 238 3.86 12.71 -3.93
N SER A 239 3.86 13.99 -3.53
CA SER A 239 5.08 14.80 -3.54
C SER A 239 6.13 14.18 -2.63
N THR A 240 5.68 13.69 -1.47
CA THR A 240 6.50 12.87 -0.56
C THR A 240 5.65 11.75 0.05
N CYS A 241 6.16 10.53 0.02
CA CYS A 241 5.58 9.38 0.72
C CYS A 241 6.66 8.71 1.57
N ASN A 242 6.45 8.69 2.89
CA ASN A 242 7.35 8.03 3.82
C ASN A 242 6.66 6.79 4.40
N VAL A 243 7.20 5.62 4.14
CA VAL A 243 6.77 4.34 4.71
C VAL A 243 7.79 3.91 5.75
N VAL A 244 7.36 3.81 7.02
CA VAL A 244 8.19 3.33 8.11
C VAL A 244 7.64 1.99 8.59
N SER A 245 8.44 0.92 8.51
CA SER A 245 8.08 -0.39 9.03
C SER A 245 8.95 -0.76 10.22
N THR A 246 8.30 -0.96 11.37
CA THR A 246 8.95 -1.45 12.61
C THR A 246 8.78 -2.96 12.78
N ASN A 247 8.25 -3.65 11.77
CA ASN A 247 8.04 -5.09 11.79
C ASN A 247 9.37 -5.81 11.54
N GLN A 248 9.87 -6.51 12.56
CA GLN A 248 11.15 -7.23 12.54
C GLN A 248 10.97 -8.73 12.29
N SER A 249 9.84 -9.15 11.71
CA SER A 249 9.53 -10.58 11.54
C SER A 249 10.37 -11.26 10.47
N GLY A 250 10.99 -10.52 9.54
CA GLY A 250 11.66 -11.07 8.36
C GLY A 250 10.72 -11.80 7.40
N ARG A 251 9.40 -11.63 7.56
CA ARG A 251 8.37 -12.36 6.80
C ARG A 251 7.47 -11.45 5.98
N SER A 252 7.18 -10.25 6.48
CA SER A 252 6.36 -9.26 5.80
C SER A 252 7.04 -8.68 4.57
N LYS A 253 6.26 -8.48 3.51
CA LYS A 253 6.69 -7.79 2.30
C LYS A 253 6.00 -6.45 2.13
N LEU A 254 6.69 -5.52 1.48
CA LEU A 254 6.10 -4.28 0.97
C LEU A 254 6.07 -4.34 -0.56
N ARG A 255 4.88 -4.16 -1.14
CA ARG A 255 4.69 -4.07 -2.59
C ARG A 255 4.12 -2.72 -2.97
N VAL A 256 4.72 -2.06 -3.94
CA VAL A 256 4.23 -0.82 -4.53
C VAL A 256 4.17 -1.02 -6.04
N GLY A 257 3.00 -0.80 -6.63
CA GLY A 257 2.85 -0.85 -8.07
C GLY A 257 3.55 0.33 -8.70
N ASN A 258 2.85 1.46 -8.81
CA ASN A 258 3.41 2.65 -9.44
C ASN A 258 3.68 3.76 -8.41
N VAL A 259 4.82 4.44 -8.54
CA VAL A 259 5.17 5.63 -7.77
C VAL A 259 5.29 6.81 -8.71
N HIS A 260 4.58 7.89 -8.41
CA HIS A 260 4.74 9.20 -9.01
C HIS A 260 5.10 10.20 -7.91
N GLY A 261 6.33 10.74 -7.97
CA GLY A 261 6.92 11.63 -6.96
C GLY A 261 8.02 10.94 -6.17
N TYR A 262 8.08 11.17 -4.86
CA TYR A 262 9.15 10.67 -3.99
C TYR A 262 8.63 9.61 -3.01
N LEU A 263 9.26 8.43 -2.99
CA LEU A 263 8.99 7.37 -2.03
C LEU A 263 10.24 7.09 -1.19
N ARG A 264 10.11 7.19 0.14
CA ARG A 264 11.08 6.68 1.10
C ARG A 264 10.51 5.50 1.86
N VAL A 265 11.25 4.41 1.92
CA VAL A 265 10.96 3.23 2.74
C VAL A 265 12.08 3.10 3.76
N SER A 266 11.74 3.12 5.05
CA SER A 266 12.67 2.84 6.14
C SER A 266 12.14 1.68 6.97
N SER A 267 12.89 0.59 7.08
CA SER A 267 12.42 -0.63 7.77
C SER A 267 13.49 -1.36 8.59
N ASP A 268 13.03 -2.19 9.52
CA ASP A 268 13.89 -2.92 10.47
C ASP A 268 13.84 -4.45 10.28
N GLY A 269 13.70 -4.95 9.05
CA GLY A 269 13.62 -6.39 8.79
C GLY A 269 12.39 -6.81 8.02
N LEU A 270 12.06 -6.05 6.96
CA LEU A 270 11.17 -6.56 5.92
C LEU A 270 11.86 -7.72 5.18
N LYS A 271 11.05 -8.67 4.71
CA LYS A 271 11.55 -9.74 3.83
C LYS A 271 11.96 -9.19 2.47
N SER A 272 11.11 -8.34 1.89
CA SER A 272 11.39 -7.75 0.59
C SER A 272 10.60 -6.47 0.35
N VAL A 273 11.17 -5.59 -0.46
CA VAL A 273 10.52 -4.39 -1.02
C VAL A 273 10.46 -4.54 -2.55
N GLU A 274 9.26 -4.55 -3.10
CA GLU A 274 9.04 -4.62 -4.55
C GLU A 274 8.36 -3.34 -5.03
N VAL A 275 9.00 -2.60 -5.93
CA VAL A 275 8.46 -1.39 -6.57
C VAL A 275 8.40 -1.62 -8.07
N ASP A 276 7.19 -1.75 -8.62
CA ASP A 276 7.00 -2.19 -10.00
C ASP A 276 7.35 -1.12 -11.04
N SER A 277 7.20 0.16 -10.67
CA SER A 277 7.44 1.33 -11.52
C SER A 277 7.66 2.58 -10.68
N VAL A 278 8.74 3.31 -10.98
CA VAL A 278 9.09 4.60 -10.37
C VAL A 278 9.16 5.67 -11.44
N THR A 279 8.34 6.71 -11.26
CA THR A 279 8.40 8.01 -11.96
C THR A 279 8.72 9.09 -10.93
N GLY A 280 10.00 9.37 -10.75
CA GLY A 280 10.52 10.24 -9.68
C GLY A 280 11.72 9.61 -8.98
N SER A 281 11.70 9.60 -7.65
CA SER A 281 12.83 9.17 -6.82
C SER A 281 12.43 8.13 -5.78
N LEU A 282 13.37 7.24 -5.48
CA LEU A 282 13.18 6.14 -4.52
C LEU A 282 14.34 6.10 -3.52
N GLU A 283 14.01 6.11 -2.24
CA GLU A 283 14.92 5.79 -1.15
C GLU A 283 14.42 4.53 -0.42
N VAL A 284 15.26 3.50 -0.31
CA VAL A 284 14.96 2.30 0.48
C VAL A 284 16.12 2.05 1.42
N GLU A 285 15.81 1.95 2.71
CA GLU A 285 16.75 1.61 3.77
C GLU A 285 16.12 0.53 4.64
N ASP A 286 16.73 -0.66 4.69
CA ASP A 286 16.34 -1.70 5.64
C ASP A 286 17.54 -2.11 6.50
N SER A 287 17.38 -2.04 7.82
CA SER A 287 18.41 -2.39 8.81
C SER A 287 18.44 -3.89 9.16
N GLY A 288 17.55 -4.69 8.56
CA GLY A 288 17.49 -6.14 8.72
C GLY A 288 18.56 -6.89 7.93
N ASP A 289 18.60 -8.20 8.11
CA ASP A 289 19.70 -9.06 7.62
C ASP A 289 19.49 -9.61 6.20
N LYS A 290 18.26 -9.56 5.66
CA LYS A 290 17.87 -10.30 4.44
C LYS A 290 16.84 -9.61 3.56
N CYS A 291 16.74 -8.28 3.63
CA CYS A 291 15.75 -7.57 2.83
C CYS A 291 16.15 -7.55 1.35
N ASP A 292 15.37 -8.24 0.50
CA ASP A 292 15.56 -8.21 -0.95
C ASP A 292 14.81 -7.03 -1.57
N VAL A 293 15.42 -6.36 -2.55
CA VAL A 293 14.79 -5.23 -3.26
C VAL A 293 14.67 -5.50 -4.75
N ILE A 294 13.48 -5.29 -5.29
CA ILE A 294 13.24 -5.25 -6.73
C ILE A 294 12.63 -3.90 -7.08
N ALA A 295 13.29 -3.13 -7.93
CA ALA A 295 12.80 -1.83 -8.36
C ALA A 295 12.92 -1.65 -9.88
N HIS A 296 11.96 -0.93 -10.47
CA HIS A 296 12.03 -0.50 -11.86
C HIS A 296 11.80 1.01 -11.97
N PHE A 297 12.68 1.71 -12.68
CA PHE A 297 12.55 3.14 -12.91
C PHE A 297 12.14 3.42 -14.36
N ASP A 298 10.96 4.03 -14.50
CA ASP A 298 10.41 4.48 -15.78
C ASP A 298 10.83 5.93 -16.11
N SER A 299 11.16 6.75 -15.11
CA SER A 299 11.66 8.12 -15.30
C SER A 299 12.05 8.78 -14.00
N TRP A 300 12.80 9.87 -14.11
CA TRP A 300 13.28 10.70 -13.02
C TRP A 300 13.43 12.15 -13.48
N THR A 301 13.56 13.07 -12.54
CA THR A 301 13.95 14.45 -12.81
C THR A 301 15.46 14.56 -12.99
N THR A 302 15.94 15.66 -13.57
CA THR A 302 17.37 15.89 -13.81
C THR A 302 18.20 15.88 -12.52
N ASP A 303 17.61 16.34 -11.42
CA ASP A 303 18.20 16.41 -10.08
C ASP A 303 17.88 15.19 -9.19
N ALA A 304 17.25 14.16 -9.74
CA ALA A 304 16.83 13.01 -8.95
C ALA A 304 18.02 12.21 -8.43
N SER A 305 18.02 12.00 -7.11
CA SER A 305 18.91 11.05 -6.44
C SER A 305 18.06 9.93 -5.84
N SER A 306 18.39 8.68 -6.18
CA SER A 306 17.75 7.50 -5.61
C SER A 306 18.78 6.63 -4.91
N SER A 307 18.41 6.03 -3.78
CA SER A 307 19.29 5.19 -2.97
C SER A 307 18.59 3.92 -2.51
N ILE A 308 19.30 2.80 -2.55
CA ILE A 308 18.82 1.52 -2.03
C ILE A 308 19.92 0.94 -1.14
N LEU A 309 19.63 0.78 0.14
CA LEU A 309 20.54 0.35 1.20
C LEU A 309 19.92 -0.84 1.93
N VAL A 310 20.32 -2.06 1.60
CA VAL A 310 19.76 -3.28 2.19
C VAL A 310 20.82 -4.36 2.36
N ALA A 311 20.51 -5.38 3.15
CA ALA A 311 21.42 -6.52 3.32
C ALA A 311 21.27 -7.62 2.26
N GLY A 312 20.05 -7.82 1.73
CA GLY A 312 19.72 -8.88 0.78
C GLY A 312 20.03 -8.54 -0.68
N ASP A 313 19.47 -9.33 -1.59
CA ASP A 313 19.72 -9.18 -3.03
C ASP A 313 19.00 -7.95 -3.58
N VAL A 314 19.66 -7.21 -4.48
CA VAL A 314 19.07 -6.05 -5.14
C VAL A 314 19.02 -6.26 -6.64
N ARG A 315 17.81 -6.12 -7.21
CA ARG A 315 17.62 -6.10 -8.65
C ARG A 315 16.92 -4.83 -9.10
N VAL A 316 17.68 -3.95 -9.73
CA VAL A 316 17.17 -2.72 -10.33
C VAL A 316 17.07 -2.87 -11.84
N SER A 317 16.05 -2.26 -12.41
CA SER A 317 15.94 -2.12 -13.86
C SER A 317 15.56 -0.70 -14.24
N LEU A 318 16.08 -0.24 -15.37
CA LEU A 318 15.89 1.12 -15.86
C LEU A 318 15.24 1.10 -17.24
N GLN A 319 14.43 2.11 -17.55
CA GLN A 319 13.92 2.29 -18.92
C GLN A 319 15.09 2.43 -19.92
N PRO A 320 15.03 1.87 -21.14
CA PRO A 320 16.14 1.92 -22.11
C PRO A 320 16.58 3.32 -22.56
N ALA A 321 15.71 4.32 -22.44
CA ALA A 321 16.03 5.72 -22.78
C ALA A 321 16.73 6.45 -21.62
N ALA A 322 17.07 5.75 -20.55
CA ALA A 322 17.73 6.29 -19.36
C ALA A 322 19.15 6.77 -19.63
N SER A 323 19.45 7.99 -19.20
CA SER A 323 20.82 8.46 -18.95
C SER A 323 20.94 8.77 -17.46
N ILE A 324 21.82 8.08 -16.74
CA ILE A 324 21.94 8.17 -15.28
C ILE A 324 23.30 7.66 -14.80
N ASP A 325 23.84 8.30 -13.77
CA ASP A 325 25.03 7.80 -13.07
C ASP A 325 24.62 6.70 -12.10
N VAL A 326 25.32 5.58 -12.14
CA VAL A 326 25.07 4.44 -11.26
C VAL A 326 26.31 4.13 -10.42
N GLU A 327 26.06 3.79 -9.16
CA GLU A 327 27.06 3.25 -8.25
C GLU A 327 26.43 2.06 -7.53
N LEU A 328 27.00 0.87 -7.76
CA LEU A 328 26.43 -0.41 -7.38
C LEU A 328 27.44 -1.18 -6.53
N HIS A 329 27.06 -1.49 -5.29
CA HIS A 329 27.90 -2.18 -4.33
C HIS A 329 27.25 -3.49 -3.89
N GLY A 330 27.98 -4.60 -3.95
CA GLY A 330 27.48 -5.90 -3.48
C GLY A 330 28.54 -6.98 -3.52
N THR A 331 28.18 -8.19 -3.08
CA THR A 331 29.11 -9.33 -3.14
C THR A 331 29.46 -9.72 -4.57
N LYS A 332 28.54 -9.40 -5.48
CA LYS A 332 28.70 -9.51 -6.92
C LYS A 332 27.84 -8.46 -7.60
N VAL A 333 28.40 -7.77 -8.59
CA VAL A 333 27.66 -6.86 -9.45
C VAL A 333 27.51 -7.49 -10.83
N THR A 334 26.26 -7.63 -11.29
CA THR A 334 25.93 -8.12 -12.63
C THR A 334 25.19 -7.04 -13.39
N VAL A 335 25.74 -6.66 -14.54
CA VAL A 335 25.11 -5.69 -15.45
C VAL A 335 24.58 -6.41 -16.69
N GLY A 336 23.34 -6.09 -17.07
CA GLY A 336 22.66 -6.68 -18.22
C GLY A 336 23.39 -6.40 -19.53
N LYS A 337 23.24 -7.32 -20.50
CA LYS A 337 23.94 -7.26 -21.79
C LYS A 337 23.59 -6.04 -22.64
N ASP A 338 22.39 -5.51 -22.42
CA ASP A 338 21.86 -4.38 -23.19
C ASP A 338 22.21 -3.03 -22.53
N CYS A 339 22.93 -3.03 -21.40
CA CYS A 339 23.38 -1.80 -20.74
C CYS A 339 24.69 -1.31 -21.37
N GLU A 340 24.68 -0.08 -21.92
CA GLU A 340 25.85 0.58 -22.47
C GLU A 340 26.28 1.76 -21.59
N PHE A 341 27.58 1.93 -21.38
CA PHE A 341 28.13 2.99 -20.53
C PHE A 341 29.05 3.91 -21.33
N VAL A 342 29.02 5.21 -21.03
CA VAL A 342 29.99 6.17 -21.55
C VAL A 342 31.37 5.90 -20.94
N SER A 343 31.38 5.72 -19.63
CA SER A 343 32.52 5.26 -18.85
C SER A 343 32.01 4.34 -17.74
N SER A 344 32.77 3.31 -17.43
CA SER A 344 32.49 2.40 -16.33
C SER A 344 33.79 1.90 -15.72
N ASP A 345 33.79 1.73 -14.41
CA ASP A 345 34.88 1.12 -13.66
C ASP A 345 34.34 0.07 -12.68
N ILE A 346 35.14 -0.97 -12.43
CA ILE A 346 34.80 -2.01 -11.46
C ILE A 346 36.00 -2.27 -10.54
N ASP A 347 35.82 -1.87 -9.29
CA ASP A 347 36.79 -2.07 -8.23
C ASP A 347 36.38 -3.27 -7.38
N GLN A 348 37.22 -4.30 -7.37
CA GLN A 348 37.11 -5.41 -6.44
C GLN A 348 37.89 -5.03 -5.17
N LEU A 349 37.18 -4.67 -4.10
CA LEU A 349 37.80 -4.20 -2.85
C LEU A 349 38.39 -5.37 -2.05
N ASP A 350 37.60 -6.42 -1.83
CA ASP A 350 37.95 -7.64 -1.10
C ASP A 350 37.61 -8.89 -1.94
N GLU A 351 37.99 -10.10 -1.49
CA GLU A 351 37.67 -11.35 -2.20
C GLU A 351 36.17 -11.52 -2.49
N ASP A 352 35.30 -10.89 -1.68
CA ASP A 352 33.85 -11.04 -1.71
C ASP A 352 33.07 -9.72 -1.86
N TYR A 353 33.69 -8.62 -2.30
CA TYR A 353 32.97 -7.34 -2.46
C TYR A 353 33.40 -6.52 -3.68
N ALA A 354 32.41 -6.13 -4.50
CA ALA A 354 32.59 -5.39 -5.74
C ALA A 354 31.87 -4.03 -5.70
N VAL A 355 32.56 -3.02 -6.22
CA VAL A 355 32.05 -1.67 -6.44
C VAL A 355 32.09 -1.38 -7.93
N PHE A 356 30.93 -1.14 -8.52
CA PHE A 356 30.81 -0.74 -9.92
C PHE A 356 30.33 0.71 -10.00
N THR A 357 31.02 1.53 -10.76
CA THR A 357 30.59 2.90 -11.08
C THR A 357 30.45 3.05 -12.59
N GLY A 358 29.44 3.78 -13.06
CA GLY A 358 29.33 4.04 -14.48
C GLY A 358 28.29 5.09 -14.85
N GLU A 359 28.52 5.74 -15.99
CA GLU A 359 27.57 6.66 -16.62
C GLU A 359 26.79 5.88 -17.68
N LEU A 360 25.56 5.48 -17.35
CA LEU A 360 24.71 4.69 -18.24
C LEU A 360 24.19 5.56 -19.38
N ARG A 361 24.31 5.06 -20.61
CA ARG A 361 23.80 5.70 -21.82
C ARG A 361 22.40 5.20 -22.18
N ALA A 362 21.60 6.09 -22.76
CA ALA A 362 20.36 5.71 -23.42
C ALA A 362 20.63 4.83 -24.66
N GLN A 363 19.88 3.76 -24.83
CA GLN A 363 20.03 2.86 -25.97
C GLN A 363 19.68 3.56 -27.29
N ASP A 364 20.48 3.29 -28.33
CA ASP A 364 20.26 3.83 -29.67
C ASP A 364 18.87 3.41 -30.22
N GLY A 365 18.07 4.40 -30.61
CA GLY A 365 16.70 4.19 -31.09
C GLY A 365 15.62 4.17 -30.00
N ALA A 366 15.97 4.07 -28.71
CA ALA A 366 14.99 4.16 -27.61
C ALA A 366 14.44 5.59 -27.44
N ILE A 367 15.27 6.61 -27.69
CA ILE A 367 14.87 8.03 -27.68
C ILE A 367 13.85 8.32 -28.81
N ALA A 368 14.06 7.72 -29.98
CA ALA A 368 13.15 7.81 -31.12
C ALA A 368 11.87 6.96 -30.91
N ALA A 369 11.99 5.81 -30.25
CA ALA A 369 10.85 4.95 -29.93
C ALA A 369 9.93 5.56 -28.86
N ALA A 370 10.50 6.19 -27.82
CA ALA A 370 9.75 6.92 -26.79
C ALA A 370 8.87 8.03 -27.40
N SER A 371 9.46 8.85 -28.28
CA SER A 371 8.78 9.93 -29.00
C SER A 371 7.78 9.47 -30.08
N SER A 372 7.85 8.22 -30.55
CA SER A 372 7.02 7.71 -31.66
C SER A 372 5.77 6.92 -31.24
N SER A 373 5.54 6.66 -29.95
CA SER A 373 4.36 5.92 -29.45
C SER A 373 3.03 6.71 -29.47
N SER A 374 2.96 7.76 -30.31
CA SER A 374 1.89 8.75 -30.47
C SER A 374 0.61 8.19 -31.10
N GLY A 375 -0.09 7.35 -30.34
CA GLY A 375 -1.51 7.05 -30.52
C GLY A 375 -2.38 7.89 -29.58
N LYS A 376 -2.57 9.18 -29.91
CA LYS A 376 -3.58 10.12 -29.34
C LYS A 376 -3.43 10.68 -27.92
N ILE A 377 -2.39 10.35 -27.16
CA ILE A 377 -2.01 11.15 -25.97
C ILE A 377 -0.49 11.26 -26.02
N ASN A 378 0.03 12.49 -26.07
CA ASN A 378 1.47 12.72 -25.98
C ASN A 378 1.88 12.41 -24.53
N MET A 379 2.19 11.14 -24.28
CA MET A 379 2.37 10.63 -22.92
C MET A 379 3.62 11.22 -22.27
N ASP A 380 4.64 11.58 -23.05
CA ASP A 380 5.84 12.24 -22.57
C ASP A 380 5.56 13.69 -22.18
N SER A 381 4.82 14.47 -22.99
CA SER A 381 4.42 15.81 -22.57
C SER A 381 3.43 15.78 -21.41
N ALA A 382 2.56 14.78 -21.32
CA ALA A 382 1.66 14.60 -20.18
C ALA A 382 2.38 14.08 -18.92
N LYS A 383 3.50 13.36 -19.07
CA LYS A 383 4.36 12.86 -17.99
C LYS A 383 5.26 13.97 -17.47
N ASP A 384 5.90 14.73 -18.36
CA ASP A 384 6.63 15.95 -18.03
C ASP A 384 5.70 17.03 -17.49
N ASP A 385 4.50 17.20 -18.07
CA ASP A 385 3.48 18.09 -17.52
C ASP A 385 2.94 17.55 -16.20
N ALA A 386 2.79 16.25 -15.97
CA ALA A 386 2.42 15.72 -14.65
C ALA A 386 3.50 15.98 -13.59
N MET A 387 4.79 15.93 -13.98
CA MET A 387 5.92 16.33 -13.14
C MET A 387 5.96 17.86 -12.95
N ARG A 388 5.46 18.66 -13.91
CA ARG A 388 5.42 20.13 -13.89
C ARG A 388 4.13 20.76 -13.39
N THR A 389 3.01 20.04 -13.29
CA THR A 389 1.72 20.58 -12.85
C THR A 389 1.74 20.76 -11.33
N SER A 390 2.44 21.82 -10.92
CA SER A 390 1.90 22.89 -10.09
C SER A 390 1.20 22.48 -8.78
N PHE A 391 1.81 21.52 -8.08
CA PHE A 391 1.89 21.46 -6.61
C PHE A 391 3.30 21.04 -6.13
N PHE A 392 4.22 20.75 -7.07
CA PHE A 392 5.43 19.96 -6.84
C PHE A 392 6.75 20.75 -6.90
N MET A 393 6.71 22.05 -7.23
CA MET A 393 7.91 22.89 -7.25
C MET A 393 7.75 24.03 -6.25
N LYS A 394 8.49 23.94 -5.14
CA LYS A 394 8.86 25.14 -4.39
C LYS A 394 9.91 25.86 -5.25
N GLU A 395 9.60 27.07 -5.71
CA GLU A 395 10.60 28.00 -6.23
C GLU A 395 11.63 28.29 -5.12
N SER A 396 12.71 27.53 -5.08
CA SER A 396 13.96 27.96 -4.46
C SER A 396 14.82 28.57 -5.56
N ALA A 397 14.60 29.85 -5.83
CA ALA A 397 15.59 30.69 -6.47
C ALA A 397 16.72 30.92 -5.46
N ASN A 398 17.88 30.29 -5.69
CA ASN A 398 19.21 30.85 -5.42
C ASN A 398 20.33 29.90 -5.88
N ASP A 399 21.18 30.46 -6.76
CA ASP A 399 22.62 30.32 -6.99
C ASP A 399 23.31 28.95 -7.25
N ASP A 400 24.02 28.92 -8.39
CA ASP A 400 25.18 28.08 -8.76
C ASP A 400 25.04 26.56 -8.65
N GLU A 401 24.04 25.97 -9.31
CA GLU A 401 23.96 24.53 -9.50
C GLU A 401 24.68 24.13 -10.80
N GLU A 402 25.90 23.58 -10.68
CA GLU A 402 26.41 22.59 -11.64
C GLU A 402 25.26 21.64 -12.01
N ALA A 403 25.03 21.40 -13.30
CA ALA A 403 23.95 20.54 -13.76
C ALA A 403 24.11 19.15 -13.13
N LYS A 404 23.43 18.90 -12.01
CA LYS A 404 23.44 17.61 -11.34
C LYS A 404 22.90 16.58 -12.31
N THR A 405 23.70 15.58 -12.61
CA THR A 405 23.26 14.38 -13.31
C THR A 405 22.42 13.55 -12.35
N PRO A 406 21.35 12.91 -12.83
CA PRO A 406 20.57 12.02 -12.00
C PRO A 406 21.46 10.85 -11.56
N ARG A 407 21.28 10.40 -10.31
CA ARG A 407 22.13 9.35 -9.71
C ARG A 407 21.30 8.26 -9.06
N LEU A 408 21.74 7.02 -9.26
CA LEU A 408 21.25 5.84 -8.58
C LEU A 408 22.38 5.20 -7.78
N PHE A 409 22.23 5.17 -6.46
CA PHE A 409 23.12 4.47 -5.55
C PHE A 409 22.46 3.18 -5.05
N VAL A 410 23.17 2.06 -5.15
CA VAL A 410 22.69 0.76 -4.66
C VAL A 410 23.78 0.11 -3.83
N HIS A 411 23.41 -0.30 -2.62
CA HIS A 411 24.28 -1.01 -1.71
C HIS A 411 23.56 -2.22 -1.13
N ALA A 412 24.02 -3.41 -1.54
CA ALA A 412 23.71 -4.69 -0.93
C ALA A 412 24.85 -5.09 0.01
N LEU A 413 24.59 -5.22 1.30
CA LEU A 413 25.65 -5.56 2.28
C LEU A 413 26.17 -6.98 2.09
N SER A 414 25.25 -7.94 1.88
CA SER A 414 25.59 -9.37 1.74
C SER A 414 24.99 -10.03 0.51
N GLY A 415 24.14 -9.31 -0.24
CA GLY A 415 23.49 -9.79 -1.45
C GLY A 415 24.22 -9.42 -2.73
N GLU A 416 23.72 -9.98 -3.83
CA GLU A 416 24.15 -9.64 -5.18
C GLU A 416 23.36 -8.42 -5.71
N VAL A 417 24.01 -7.61 -6.55
CA VAL A 417 23.36 -6.50 -7.26
C VAL A 417 23.24 -6.82 -8.75
N THR A 418 22.04 -6.70 -9.29
CA THR A 418 21.77 -6.81 -10.72
C THR A 418 21.17 -5.52 -11.27
N LEU A 419 21.75 -4.98 -12.35
CA LEU A 419 21.23 -3.85 -13.11
C LEU A 419 20.87 -4.27 -14.53
N ASP A 420 19.61 -4.08 -14.94
CA ASP A 420 19.13 -4.35 -16.30
C ASP A 420 18.55 -3.06 -16.96
N GLN A 421 18.66 -2.90 -18.28
CA GLN A 421 17.80 -1.98 -19.04
C GLN A 421 16.63 -2.75 -19.64
N LEU A 422 15.40 -2.45 -19.21
CA LEU A 422 14.20 -3.16 -19.63
C LEU A 422 13.12 -2.17 -20.04
N ASN A 423 12.50 -2.37 -21.20
CA ASN A 423 11.26 -1.65 -21.49
C ASN A 423 10.11 -2.19 -20.60
N TRP A 424 9.02 -1.44 -20.53
CA TRP A 424 7.84 -1.77 -19.75
C TRP A 424 7.31 -3.20 -20.01
N MET A 425 7.25 -3.63 -21.28
CA MET A 425 6.73 -4.95 -21.65
C MET A 425 7.64 -6.07 -21.17
N ASP A 426 8.96 -5.91 -21.27
CA ASP A 426 9.91 -6.92 -20.83
C ASP A 426 9.99 -6.96 -19.29
N ASN A 427 9.80 -5.83 -18.61
CA ASN A 427 9.61 -5.79 -17.17
C ASN A 427 8.33 -6.54 -16.73
N ILE A 428 7.20 -6.38 -17.43
CA ILE A 428 5.97 -7.17 -17.19
C ILE A 428 6.23 -8.66 -17.41
N LYS A 429 6.83 -9.04 -18.55
CA LYS A 429 7.14 -10.44 -18.87
C LYS A 429 8.01 -11.06 -17.79
N ARG A 430 9.06 -10.36 -17.34
CA ARG A 430 9.95 -10.81 -16.27
C ARG A 430 9.18 -11.15 -14.99
N ARG A 431 8.18 -10.35 -14.63
CA ARG A 431 7.37 -10.55 -13.42
C ARG A 431 6.35 -11.68 -13.55
N HIS A 432 5.71 -11.82 -14.72
CA HIS A 432 4.58 -12.73 -14.89
C HIS A 432 4.90 -14.07 -15.56
N LEU A 433 6.00 -14.17 -16.31
CA LEU A 433 6.39 -15.38 -17.04
C LEU A 433 7.49 -16.19 -16.33
N ARG A 434 8.08 -15.70 -15.24
CA ARG A 434 8.95 -16.49 -14.35
C ARG A 434 8.14 -17.19 -13.25
N ARG A 435 7.12 -17.98 -13.65
CA ARG A 435 6.44 -18.94 -12.77
C ARG A 435 6.56 -20.35 -13.31
#